data_AF-A0A7H8TB89-F1
#
_entry.id   AF-A0A7H8TB89-F1
#
_cell.length_a   1.000
_cell.length_b   1.000
_cell.length_c   1.000
_cell.angle_alpha   90.00
_cell.angle_beta   90.00
_cell.angle_gamma   90.00
#
_symmetry.space_group_name_H-M   'P 1'
#
loop_
_entity.id
_entity.type
_entity.pdbx_description
1 polymer ?
#
loop_
_entity_poly.entity_id
_entity_poly.type
_entity_poly.pdbx_seq_one_letter_code
_entity_poly.pdbx_strand_id
1 'polypeptide(L)'
;MKKFDKERVLLAVAGPVIALAVAFVLTAIVLLASGKSPVEPYALMFEQLGFSDIQVLIINQASLYYIAALAVAIGFRMNLFNIGVDGQYQLAAMMAAVVGAHANLPAVLQVPLLILTAVCTGAFWSGIAGILKVTRGVSEVVATIMLNAIATSVIAYLWLPNVFGVKVGNNNTTGEMHESGWVSGIGMGDAGEIYGLVFLAVLLGIAYWVVLNRTRFGFDLRASGASETAAAASGVDPKRMVLTAMLLSGGIAGMAGLPILLGDTHTYSLNFPTGIGFLGIGIALLGRNSPVGIAFAALLWAWLDKASPELDFHGYDKEIAVIMQGLIVLSVVVSYEAVREWGLRRQQRRVGAELAAGHVLGADNNKKEVAGR
;
A
#
# COMPACT_ATOMS: atom_id res chain seq x y z
N MET A 1 9.31 -30.26 -1.01
CA MET A 1 7.98 -29.59 -0.96
C MET A 1 7.65 -29.28 0.49
N LYS A 2 7.54 -27.99 0.88
CA LYS A 2 7.10 -27.63 2.25
C LYS A 2 5.64 -28.09 2.40
N LYS A 3 5.37 -29.01 3.34
CA LYS A 3 4.01 -29.48 3.65
C LYS A 3 3.11 -28.28 3.93
N PHE A 4 1.93 -28.27 3.32
CA PHE A 4 0.91 -27.24 3.50
C PHE A 4 0.41 -27.30 4.95
N ASP A 5 0.89 -26.38 5.78
CA ASP A 5 0.59 -26.35 7.21
C ASP A 5 -0.72 -25.58 7.43
N LYS A 6 -1.84 -26.34 7.49
CA LYS A 6 -3.21 -25.78 7.61
C LYS A 6 -3.34 -24.86 8.83
N GLU A 7 -2.64 -25.15 9.93
CA GLU A 7 -2.69 -24.31 11.13
C GLU A 7 -2.06 -22.93 10.89
N ARG A 8 -0.97 -22.84 10.12
CA ARG A 8 -0.35 -21.53 9.80
C ARG A 8 -1.22 -20.68 8.91
N VAL A 9 -1.93 -21.29 7.96
CA VAL A 9 -2.87 -20.57 7.08
C VAL A 9 -4.08 -20.09 7.87
N LEU A 10 -4.65 -20.95 8.73
CA LEU A 10 -5.74 -20.59 9.64
C LEU A 10 -5.35 -19.41 10.53
N LEU A 11 -4.18 -19.44 11.17
CA LEU A 11 -3.71 -18.34 12.02
C LEU A 11 -3.41 -17.05 11.22
N ALA A 12 -2.95 -17.18 9.96
CA ALA A 12 -2.67 -16.03 9.11
C ALA A 12 -3.95 -15.32 8.63
N VAL A 13 -5.05 -16.05 8.43
CA VAL A 13 -6.35 -15.52 8.00
C VAL A 13 -7.23 -15.11 9.19
N ALA A 14 -7.14 -15.82 10.31
CA ALA A 14 -7.92 -15.52 11.51
C ALA A 14 -7.66 -14.11 12.03
N GLY A 15 -6.41 -13.64 12.02
CA GLY A 15 -6.05 -12.29 12.48
C GLY A 15 -6.84 -11.18 11.76
N PRO A 16 -6.76 -11.06 10.43
CA PRO A 16 -7.54 -10.09 9.66
C PRO A 16 -9.06 -10.24 9.83
N VAL A 17 -9.60 -11.47 9.86
CA VAL A 17 -11.05 -11.69 10.02
C VAL A 17 -11.54 -11.24 11.39
N ILE A 18 -10.80 -11.58 12.45
CA ILE A 18 -11.08 -11.13 13.82
C ILE A 18 -11.00 -9.60 13.87
N ALA A 19 -9.98 -9.01 13.24
CA ALA A 19 -9.82 -7.57 13.22
C ALA A 19 -10.99 -6.85 12.52
N LEU A 20 -11.46 -7.38 11.40
CA LEU A 20 -12.66 -6.86 10.73
C LEU A 20 -13.87 -6.98 11.64
N ALA A 21 -14.11 -8.15 12.24
CA ALA A 21 -15.23 -8.35 13.16
C ALA A 21 -15.19 -7.39 14.35
N VAL A 22 -14.01 -7.17 14.96
CA VAL A 22 -13.82 -6.20 16.05
C VAL A 22 -14.10 -4.78 15.55
N ALA A 23 -13.60 -4.40 14.37
CA ALA A 23 -13.87 -3.09 13.80
C ALA A 23 -15.37 -2.87 13.55
N PHE A 24 -16.08 -3.86 13.00
CA PHE A 24 -17.53 -3.83 12.84
C PHE A 24 -18.25 -3.62 14.18
N VAL A 25 -17.86 -4.36 15.24
CA VAL A 25 -18.46 -4.19 16.56
C VAL A 25 -18.18 -2.81 17.14
N LEU A 26 -16.95 -2.30 17.02
CA LEU A 26 -16.58 -0.98 17.53
C LEU A 26 -17.32 0.13 16.79
N THR A 27 -17.43 0.05 15.46
CA THR A 27 -18.21 1.01 14.68
C THR A 27 -19.70 0.92 15.03
N ALA A 28 -20.26 -0.29 15.22
CA ALA A 28 -21.64 -0.45 15.66
C ALA A 28 -21.91 0.20 17.02
N ILE A 29 -20.95 0.12 17.95
CA ILE A 29 -21.03 0.82 19.25
C ILE A 29 -21.03 2.35 19.05
N VAL A 30 -20.20 2.88 18.15
CA VAL A 30 -20.19 4.32 17.83
C VAL A 30 -21.52 4.76 17.22
N LEU A 31 -22.09 3.98 16.31
CA LEU A 31 -23.40 4.27 15.71
C LEU A 31 -24.51 4.28 16.77
N LEU A 32 -24.52 3.30 17.67
CA LEU A 32 -25.45 3.25 18.79
C LEU A 32 -25.31 4.46 19.73
N ALA A 33 -24.07 4.86 20.05
CA ALA A 33 -23.80 6.03 20.88
C ALA A 33 -24.28 7.35 20.23
N SER A 34 -24.26 7.40 18.89
CA SER A 34 -24.79 8.51 18.10
C SER A 34 -26.31 8.44 17.86
N GLY A 35 -27.01 7.46 18.43
CA GLY A 35 -28.46 7.28 18.26
C GLY A 35 -28.87 6.78 16.86
N LYS A 36 -27.93 6.26 16.08
CA LYS A 36 -28.14 5.76 14.72
C LYS A 36 -28.25 4.23 14.69
N SER A 37 -28.86 3.67 13.65
CA SER A 37 -28.96 2.21 13.49
C SER A 37 -27.56 1.60 13.33
N PRO A 38 -27.21 0.54 14.09
CA PRO A 38 -25.90 -0.10 13.97
C PRO A 38 -25.77 -1.01 12.76
N VAL A 39 -26.87 -1.38 12.08
CA VAL A 39 -26.86 -2.40 11.01
C VAL A 39 -27.12 -1.79 9.64
N GLU A 40 -28.01 -0.79 9.57
CA GLU A 40 -28.46 -0.19 8.31
C GLU A 40 -27.32 0.37 7.46
N PRO A 41 -26.33 1.12 7.99
CA PRO A 41 -25.20 1.59 7.18
C PRO A 41 -24.43 0.46 6.51
N TYR A 42 -24.25 -0.67 7.20
CA TYR A 42 -23.57 -1.82 6.61
C TYR A 42 -24.41 -2.44 5.50
N ALA A 43 -25.71 -2.63 5.72
CA ALA A 43 -26.61 -3.18 4.72
C ALA A 43 -26.57 -2.34 3.44
N LEU A 44 -26.71 -1.02 3.57
CA LEU A 44 -26.62 -0.08 2.44
C LEU A 44 -25.28 -0.21 1.71
N MET A 45 -24.15 -0.21 2.43
CA MET A 45 -22.84 -0.36 1.80
C MET A 45 -22.64 -1.73 1.12
N PHE A 46 -23.23 -2.80 1.65
CA PHE A 46 -23.17 -4.13 1.03
C PHE A 46 -24.06 -4.22 -0.21
N GLU A 47 -25.20 -3.54 -0.23
CA GLU A 47 -26.07 -3.45 -1.42
C GLU A 47 -25.35 -2.78 -2.59
N GLN A 48 -24.45 -1.83 -2.32
CA GLN A 48 -23.64 -1.17 -3.34
C GLN A 48 -22.77 -2.17 -4.15
N LEU A 49 -22.43 -3.35 -3.60
CA LEU A 49 -21.73 -4.40 -4.35
C LEU A 49 -22.57 -5.03 -5.47
N GLY A 50 -23.89 -4.87 -5.44
CA GLY A 50 -24.79 -5.39 -6.47
C GLY A 50 -24.74 -4.61 -7.78
N PHE A 51 -24.26 -3.36 -7.75
CA PHE A 51 -24.24 -2.48 -8.93
C PHE A 51 -22.92 -2.61 -9.70
N SER A 52 -23.01 -2.87 -10.99
CA SER A 52 -21.85 -3.16 -11.85
C SER A 52 -20.93 -1.97 -12.08
N ASP A 53 -21.49 -0.76 -12.16
CA ASP A 53 -20.74 0.50 -12.23
C ASP A 53 -19.89 0.73 -10.97
N ILE A 54 -20.46 0.44 -9.80
CA ILE A 54 -19.74 0.52 -8.54
C ILE A 54 -18.62 -0.52 -8.48
N GLN A 55 -18.86 -1.76 -8.95
CA GLN A 55 -17.81 -2.77 -9.04
C GLN A 55 -16.63 -2.31 -9.90
N VAL A 56 -16.90 -1.68 -11.05
CA VAL A 56 -15.87 -1.09 -11.92
C VAL A 56 -15.09 0.01 -11.18
N LEU A 57 -15.79 0.92 -10.50
CA LEU A 57 -15.17 1.97 -9.70
C LEU A 57 -14.30 1.42 -8.56
N ILE A 58 -14.74 0.33 -7.91
CA ILE A 58 -13.99 -0.35 -6.85
C ILE A 58 -12.69 -0.94 -7.43
N ILE A 59 -12.76 -1.64 -8.58
CA ILE A 59 -11.59 -2.24 -9.21
C ILE A 59 -10.58 -1.16 -9.61
N ASN A 60 -11.06 -0.09 -10.26
CA ASN A 60 -10.23 1.04 -10.66
C ASN A 60 -9.55 1.66 -9.45
N GLN A 61 -10.31 2.03 -8.41
CA GLN A 61 -9.78 2.65 -7.21
C GLN A 61 -8.81 1.74 -6.45
N ALA A 62 -9.12 0.44 -6.35
CA ALA A 62 -8.26 -0.54 -5.70
C ALA A 62 -6.90 -0.65 -6.39
N SER A 63 -6.83 -0.49 -7.72
CA SER A 63 -5.56 -0.53 -8.45
C SER A 63 -4.62 0.62 -8.06
N LEU A 64 -5.14 1.84 -7.90
CA LEU A 64 -4.36 2.99 -7.43
C LEU A 64 -3.83 2.75 -6.01
N TYR A 65 -4.74 2.31 -5.12
CA TYR A 65 -4.41 2.00 -3.72
C TYR A 65 -3.39 0.88 -3.61
N TYR A 66 -3.51 -0.13 -4.46
CA TYR A 66 -2.59 -1.26 -4.50
C TYR A 66 -1.16 -0.82 -4.85
N ILE A 67 -1.00 -0.01 -5.90
CA ILE A 67 0.32 0.50 -6.32
C ILE A 67 0.95 1.36 -5.22
N ALA A 68 0.19 2.28 -4.62
CA ALA A 68 0.68 3.10 -3.51
C ALA A 68 1.07 2.25 -2.28
N ALA A 69 0.27 1.26 -1.92
CA ALA A 69 0.57 0.38 -0.80
C ALA A 69 1.77 -0.54 -1.08
N LEU A 70 1.98 -0.99 -2.33
CA LEU A 70 3.21 -1.70 -2.70
C LEU A 70 4.46 -0.82 -2.52
N ALA A 71 4.38 0.46 -2.91
CA ALA A 71 5.46 1.42 -2.72
C ALA A 71 5.83 1.58 -1.23
N VAL A 72 4.81 1.72 -0.36
CA VAL A 72 5.00 1.78 1.09
C VAL A 72 5.58 0.46 1.63
N ALA A 73 5.06 -0.68 1.16
CA ALA A 73 5.48 -1.99 1.61
C ALA A 73 6.94 -2.32 1.30
N ILE A 74 7.55 -1.71 0.26
CA ILE A 74 9.00 -1.81 0.02
C ILE A 74 9.78 -1.17 1.18
N GLY A 75 9.38 0.03 1.60
CA GLY A 75 10.01 0.72 2.73
C GLY A 75 9.89 -0.08 4.02
N PHE A 76 8.68 -0.59 4.31
CA PHE A 76 8.42 -1.37 5.53
C PHE A 76 9.24 -2.65 5.64
N ARG A 77 9.65 -3.26 4.52
CA ARG A 77 10.54 -4.43 4.53
C ARG A 77 11.91 -4.15 5.11
N MET A 78 12.29 -2.88 5.20
CA MET A 78 13.54 -2.37 5.79
C MET A 78 13.34 -1.50 7.02
N ASN A 79 12.13 -1.47 7.60
CA ASN A 79 11.74 -0.49 8.62
C ASN A 79 11.95 0.98 8.18
N LEU A 80 11.91 1.25 6.87
CA LEU A 80 11.89 2.61 6.34
C LEU A 80 10.45 3.06 6.20
N PHE A 81 10.11 4.16 6.87
CA PHE A 81 8.75 4.67 6.89
C PHE A 81 8.62 5.85 5.92
N ASN A 82 8.47 5.53 4.62
CA ASN A 82 8.33 6.52 3.54
C ASN A 82 6.90 7.08 3.49
N ILE A 83 6.64 8.15 4.25
CA ILE A 83 5.36 8.90 4.19
C ILE A 83 5.27 9.74 2.91
N GLY A 84 6.41 9.90 2.23
CA GLY A 84 6.58 10.72 1.04
C GLY A 84 5.93 10.17 -0.22
N VAL A 85 5.37 8.96 -0.16
CA VAL A 85 4.66 8.33 -1.29
C VAL A 85 3.60 9.28 -1.84
N ASP A 86 2.93 10.05 -0.97
CA ASP A 86 1.89 11.00 -1.36
C ASP A 86 2.40 12.11 -2.29
N GLY A 87 3.48 12.80 -1.91
CA GLY A 87 4.10 13.82 -2.76
C GLY A 87 4.82 13.22 -3.97
N GLN A 88 5.37 12.01 -3.84
CA GLN A 88 6.07 11.30 -4.92
C GLN A 88 5.14 11.01 -6.10
N TYR A 89 3.94 10.46 -5.85
CA TYR A 89 3.01 10.16 -6.93
C TYR A 89 2.36 11.42 -7.52
N GLN A 90 2.04 12.43 -6.70
CA GLN A 90 1.43 13.66 -7.18
C GLN A 90 2.39 14.41 -8.11
N LEU A 91 3.67 14.53 -7.70
CA LEU A 91 4.68 15.16 -8.54
C LEU A 91 4.95 14.34 -9.81
N ALA A 92 5.01 13.02 -9.70
CA ALA A 92 5.16 12.14 -10.85
C ALA A 92 3.99 12.25 -11.84
N ALA A 93 2.75 12.32 -11.36
CA ALA A 93 1.57 12.51 -12.18
C ALA A 93 1.57 13.88 -12.87
N MET A 94 1.94 14.94 -12.16
CA MET A 94 2.13 16.27 -12.75
C MET A 94 3.17 16.26 -13.87
N MET A 95 4.35 15.67 -13.62
CA MET A 95 5.41 15.60 -14.63
C MET A 95 5.03 14.72 -15.82
N ALA A 96 4.34 13.59 -15.59
CA ALA A 96 3.82 12.76 -16.67
C ALA A 96 2.77 13.50 -17.50
N ALA A 97 1.86 14.25 -16.87
CA ALA A 97 0.86 15.04 -17.58
C ALA A 97 1.49 16.14 -18.44
N VAL A 98 2.48 16.87 -17.89
CA VAL A 98 3.25 17.87 -18.65
C VAL A 98 3.95 17.24 -19.85
N VAL A 99 4.63 16.10 -19.67
CA VAL A 99 5.27 15.40 -20.78
C VAL A 99 4.24 14.90 -21.80
N GLY A 100 3.10 14.38 -21.37
CA GLY A 100 2.04 13.89 -22.26
C GLY A 100 1.36 14.99 -23.07
N ALA A 101 1.30 16.22 -22.53
CA ALA A 101 0.75 17.39 -23.22
C ALA A 101 1.73 17.98 -24.27
N HIS A 102 3.03 17.72 -24.15
CA HIS A 102 4.05 18.31 -25.05
C HIS A 102 4.72 17.29 -25.97
N ALA A 103 4.77 16.02 -25.60
CA ALA A 103 5.31 14.95 -26.42
C ALA A 103 4.20 14.39 -27.30
N ASN A 104 4.40 14.47 -28.62
CA ASN A 104 3.51 13.87 -29.61
C ASN A 104 4.24 12.72 -30.31
N LEU A 105 4.24 11.55 -29.67
CA LEU A 105 4.87 10.34 -30.17
C LEU A 105 3.79 9.28 -30.44
N PRO A 106 4.06 8.27 -31.29
CA PRO A 106 3.15 7.13 -31.42
C PRO A 106 2.91 6.46 -30.07
N ALA A 107 1.71 5.92 -29.84
CA ALA A 107 1.28 5.41 -28.52
C ALA A 107 2.24 4.37 -27.91
N VAL A 108 2.83 3.52 -28.76
CA VAL A 108 3.83 2.50 -28.38
C VAL A 108 5.06 3.10 -27.69
N LEU A 109 5.42 4.35 -28.01
CA LEU A 109 6.54 5.06 -27.40
C LEU A 109 6.09 6.04 -26.31
N GLN A 110 4.93 6.66 -26.49
CA GLN A 110 4.43 7.66 -25.55
C GLN A 110 4.08 7.04 -24.20
N VAL A 111 3.34 5.92 -24.16
CA VAL A 111 2.95 5.29 -22.89
C VAL A 111 4.17 4.84 -22.06
N PRO A 112 5.18 4.15 -22.62
CA PRO A 112 6.41 3.85 -21.89
C PRO A 112 7.18 5.09 -21.44
N LEU A 113 7.21 6.16 -22.25
CA LEU A 113 7.83 7.42 -21.86
C LEU A 113 7.13 8.02 -20.63
N LEU A 114 5.80 8.02 -20.58
CA LEU A 114 5.03 8.53 -19.45
C LEU A 114 5.25 7.69 -18.18
N ILE A 115 5.26 6.35 -18.31
CA ILE A 115 5.59 5.46 -17.19
C ILE A 115 7.02 5.73 -16.70
N LEU A 116 7.99 5.86 -17.61
CA LEU A 116 9.38 6.11 -17.25
C LEU A 116 9.55 7.47 -16.58
N THR A 117 8.89 8.52 -17.08
CA THR A 117 8.85 9.84 -16.42
C THR A 117 8.34 9.71 -15.00
N ALA A 118 7.21 9.03 -14.80
CA ALA A 118 6.62 8.85 -13.49
C ALA A 118 7.54 8.07 -12.52
N VAL A 119 8.13 6.97 -12.98
CA VAL A 119 9.10 6.18 -12.21
C VAL A 119 10.33 7.00 -11.85
N CYS A 120 10.91 7.71 -12.82
CA CYS A 120 12.10 8.53 -12.60
C CYS A 120 11.83 9.69 -11.65
N THR A 121 10.71 10.39 -11.80
CA THR A 121 10.31 11.49 -10.90
C THR A 121 10.08 11.00 -9.48
N GLY A 122 9.29 9.92 -9.31
CA GLY A 122 9.03 9.35 -7.99
C GLY A 122 10.30 8.81 -7.31
N ALA A 123 11.14 8.09 -8.07
CA ALA A 123 12.42 7.58 -7.58
C ALA A 123 13.36 8.73 -7.19
N PHE A 124 13.49 9.75 -8.04
CA PHE A 124 14.29 10.94 -7.75
C PHE A 124 13.83 11.62 -6.45
N TRP A 125 12.52 11.86 -6.30
CA TRP A 125 11.97 12.56 -5.14
C TRP A 125 12.17 11.80 -3.84
N SER A 126 11.94 10.48 -3.86
CA SER A 126 12.24 9.60 -2.71
C SER A 126 13.74 9.49 -2.43
N GLY A 127 14.56 9.49 -3.49
CA GLY A 127 16.01 9.45 -3.44
C GLY A 127 16.62 10.60 -2.66
N ILE A 128 16.02 11.79 -2.69
CA ILE A 128 16.44 12.94 -1.86
C ILE A 128 16.41 12.58 -0.37
N ALA A 129 15.30 12.02 0.11
CA ALA A 129 15.20 11.55 1.50
C ALA A 129 16.17 10.41 1.81
N GLY A 130 16.36 9.47 0.86
CA GLY A 130 17.34 8.39 0.99
C GLY A 130 18.77 8.90 1.16
N ILE A 131 19.18 9.90 0.36
CA ILE A 131 20.49 10.53 0.45
C ILE A 131 20.65 11.26 1.79
N LEU A 132 19.65 12.03 2.21
CA LEU A 132 19.68 12.75 3.50
C LEU A 132 19.81 11.79 4.69
N LYS A 133 19.11 10.66 4.66
CA LYS A 133 19.23 9.62 5.68
C LYS A 133 20.64 9.02 5.73
N VAL A 134 21.17 8.63 4.57
CA VAL A 134 22.45 7.92 4.46
C VAL A 134 23.67 8.82 4.71
N THR A 135 23.58 10.10 4.37
CA THR A 135 24.70 11.05 4.49
C THR A 135 24.67 11.88 5.76
N ARG A 136 23.48 12.30 6.21
CA ARG A 136 23.30 13.22 7.34
C ARG A 136 22.55 12.61 8.53
N GLY A 137 22.13 11.36 8.43
CA GLY A 137 21.37 10.70 9.50
C GLY A 137 19.98 11.30 9.73
N VAL A 138 19.44 12.05 8.76
CA VAL A 138 18.09 12.63 8.87
C VAL A 138 17.07 11.50 8.86
N SER A 139 16.09 11.57 9.77
CA SER A 139 14.96 10.64 9.76
C SER A 139 14.24 10.72 8.42
N GLU A 140 14.08 9.57 7.76
CA GLU A 140 13.31 9.42 6.53
C GLU A 140 11.86 9.86 6.73
N VAL A 141 11.30 9.68 7.92
CA VAL A 141 9.93 10.13 8.24
C VAL A 141 9.85 11.64 8.10
N VAL A 142 10.74 12.37 8.80
CA VAL A 142 10.74 13.84 8.77
C VAL A 142 11.06 14.34 7.36
N ALA A 143 12.09 13.80 6.71
CA ALA A 143 12.49 14.21 5.38
C ALA A 143 11.35 14.03 4.37
N THR A 144 10.64 12.90 4.42
CA THR A 144 9.58 12.60 3.46
C THR A 144 8.29 13.39 3.72
N ILE A 145 7.94 13.67 4.98
CA ILE A 145 6.83 14.59 5.30
C ILE A 145 7.13 16.00 4.77
N MET A 146 8.34 16.52 5.00
CA MET A 146 8.73 17.85 4.52
C MET A 146 8.76 17.90 2.99
N LEU A 147 9.23 16.82 2.33
CA LEU A 147 9.22 16.73 0.87
C LEU A 147 7.82 16.67 0.26
N ASN A 148 6.79 16.22 0.98
CA ASN A 148 5.39 16.31 0.50
C ASN A 148 4.93 17.77 0.41
N ALA A 149 5.23 18.58 1.42
CA ALA A 149 4.91 20.01 1.40
C ALA A 149 5.65 20.72 0.24
N ILE A 150 6.94 20.42 0.07
CA ILE A 150 7.73 20.95 -1.05
C ILE A 150 7.17 20.50 -2.40
N ALA A 151 6.78 19.22 -2.55
CA ALA A 151 6.17 18.71 -3.78
C ALA A 151 4.89 19.47 -4.12
N THR A 152 4.04 19.71 -3.12
CA THR A 152 2.82 20.51 -3.26
C THR A 152 3.12 21.91 -3.76
N SER A 153 4.15 22.57 -3.20
CA SER A 153 4.59 23.90 -3.66
C SER A 153 5.16 23.89 -5.08
N VAL A 154 5.92 22.85 -5.45
CA VAL A 154 6.44 22.69 -6.82
C VAL A 154 5.30 22.48 -7.81
N ILE A 155 4.33 21.63 -7.50
CA ILE A 155 3.13 21.41 -8.33
C ILE A 155 2.36 22.72 -8.51
N ALA A 156 2.15 23.47 -7.42
CA ALA A 156 1.49 24.78 -7.47
C ALA A 156 2.23 25.78 -8.37
N TYR A 157 3.57 25.78 -8.36
CA TYR A 157 4.38 26.59 -9.27
C TYR A 157 4.23 26.15 -10.74
N LEU A 158 4.27 24.84 -11.00
CA LEU A 158 4.13 24.29 -12.36
C LEU A 158 2.74 24.57 -12.98
N TRP A 159 1.70 24.72 -12.15
CA TRP A 159 0.35 25.10 -12.57
C TRP A 159 0.17 26.56 -12.97
N LEU A 160 1.17 27.41 -12.75
CA LEU A 160 1.06 28.80 -13.15
C LEU A 160 0.91 28.90 -14.69
N PRO A 161 0.02 29.77 -15.20
CA PRO A 161 -0.22 29.87 -16.65
C PRO A 161 1.00 30.24 -17.50
N ASN A 162 2.01 30.86 -16.89
CA ASN A 162 3.28 31.20 -17.54
C ASN A 162 4.33 30.09 -17.47
N VAL A 163 4.00 28.93 -16.88
CA VAL A 163 4.90 27.77 -16.75
C VAL A 163 4.35 26.60 -17.58
N PHE A 164 3.39 25.84 -17.05
CA PHE A 164 2.69 24.77 -17.79
C PHE A 164 1.17 24.81 -17.63
N GLY A 165 0.63 25.79 -16.89
CA GLY A 165 -0.80 25.91 -16.65
C GLY A 165 -1.57 26.31 -17.91
N VAL A 166 -2.60 25.53 -18.26
CA VAL A 166 -3.60 25.87 -19.27
C VAL A 166 -4.94 26.06 -18.57
N LYS A 167 -5.53 27.24 -18.73
CA LYS A 167 -6.83 27.56 -18.13
C LYS A 167 -7.96 26.89 -18.92
N VAL A 168 -8.66 25.95 -18.27
CA VAL A 168 -9.84 25.27 -18.82
C VAL A 168 -11.02 25.59 -17.90
N GLY A 169 -11.96 26.39 -18.39
CA GLY A 169 -13.04 26.95 -17.57
C GLY A 169 -12.50 27.81 -16.43
N ASN A 170 -12.80 27.41 -15.18
CA ASN A 170 -12.33 28.09 -13.97
C ASN A 170 -11.16 27.37 -13.27
N ASN A 171 -10.58 26.33 -13.90
CA ASN A 171 -9.48 25.55 -13.33
C ASN A 171 -8.22 25.67 -14.18
N ASN A 172 -7.06 25.65 -13.54
CA ASN A 172 -5.79 25.50 -14.24
C ASN A 172 -5.44 24.02 -14.31
N THR A 173 -5.10 23.56 -15.51
CA THR A 173 -4.73 22.17 -15.80
C THR A 173 -3.36 22.16 -16.48
N THR A 174 -2.79 20.99 -16.76
CA THR A 174 -1.60 20.88 -17.61
C THR A 174 -1.89 20.98 -19.11
N GLY A 175 -3.15 21.23 -19.49
CA GLY A 175 -3.64 20.89 -20.82
C GLY A 175 -3.95 19.40 -20.92
N GLU A 176 -4.81 19.04 -21.87
CA GLU A 176 -5.13 17.64 -22.18
C GLU A 176 -3.95 17.00 -22.91
N MET A 177 -3.54 15.81 -22.49
CA MET A 177 -2.45 15.09 -23.14
C MET A 177 -2.88 14.55 -24.50
N HIS A 178 -1.94 14.39 -25.42
CA HIS A 178 -2.21 13.76 -26.71
C HIS A 178 -2.81 12.35 -26.52
N GLU A 179 -3.77 11.97 -27.38
CA GLU A 179 -4.46 10.66 -27.34
C GLU A 179 -3.50 9.47 -27.39
N SER A 180 -2.32 9.63 -27.99
CA SER A 180 -1.26 8.63 -27.98
C SER A 180 -0.72 8.31 -26.58
N GLY A 181 -0.91 9.19 -25.60
CA GLY A 181 -0.61 8.94 -24.19
C GLY A 181 -1.72 8.23 -23.44
N TRP A 182 -2.92 8.09 -24.02
CA TRP A 182 -4.06 7.49 -23.37
C TRP A 182 -3.93 5.97 -23.37
N VAL A 183 -4.38 5.34 -22.28
CA VAL A 183 -4.38 3.90 -22.13
C VAL A 183 -5.82 3.44 -22.04
N SER A 184 -6.33 2.92 -23.16
CA SER A 184 -7.65 2.31 -23.20
C SER A 184 -7.74 1.14 -22.22
N GLY A 185 -8.86 1.09 -21.52
CA GLY A 185 -9.27 0.04 -20.62
C GLY A 185 -10.19 -1.00 -21.29
N ILE A 186 -10.91 -1.70 -20.43
CA ILE A 186 -11.87 -2.75 -20.80
C ILE A 186 -13.26 -2.19 -20.61
N GLY A 187 -13.99 -1.98 -21.70
CA GLY A 187 -15.38 -1.57 -21.65
C GLY A 187 -16.27 -2.67 -21.08
N MET A 188 -17.01 -2.35 -20.03
CA MET A 188 -17.99 -3.21 -19.36
C MET A 188 -19.43 -2.84 -19.74
N GLY A 189 -19.63 -2.24 -20.91
CA GLY A 189 -20.93 -1.73 -21.37
C GLY A 189 -21.41 -0.56 -20.51
N ASP A 190 -22.67 -0.61 -20.07
CA ASP A 190 -23.30 0.45 -19.26
C ASP A 190 -22.65 0.62 -17.87
N ALA A 191 -21.86 -0.36 -17.43
CA ALA A 191 -21.12 -0.31 -16.17
C ALA A 191 -19.85 0.58 -16.22
N GLY A 192 -19.51 1.13 -17.39
CA GLY A 192 -18.30 1.94 -17.59
C GLY A 192 -17.07 1.12 -17.97
N GLU A 193 -15.88 1.64 -17.67
CA GLU A 193 -14.61 1.12 -18.16
C GLU A 193 -13.62 0.80 -17.04
N ILE A 194 -13.05 -0.41 -17.06
CA ILE A 194 -11.95 -0.80 -16.16
C ILE A 194 -10.65 -0.29 -16.77
N TYR A 195 -9.90 0.56 -16.06
CA TYR A 195 -8.68 1.16 -16.57
C TYR A 195 -7.65 0.11 -17.01
N GLY A 196 -7.02 0.31 -18.17
CA GLY A 196 -6.04 -0.64 -18.72
C GLY A 196 -4.82 -0.84 -17.81
N LEU A 197 -4.49 0.16 -16.98
CA LEU A 197 -3.39 0.08 -16.02
C LEU A 197 -3.68 -0.78 -14.78
N VAL A 198 -4.88 -1.37 -14.64
CA VAL A 198 -5.12 -2.45 -13.67
C VAL A 198 -4.14 -3.63 -13.91
N PHE A 199 -3.80 -3.92 -15.18
CA PHE A 199 -2.80 -4.93 -15.50
C PHE A 199 -1.39 -4.55 -15.04
N LEU A 200 -1.05 -3.26 -15.07
CA LEU A 200 0.21 -2.75 -14.51
C LEU A 200 0.24 -3.00 -12.99
N ALA A 201 -0.87 -2.74 -12.28
CA ALA A 201 -0.96 -3.02 -10.85
C ALA A 201 -0.70 -4.51 -10.54
N VAL A 202 -1.33 -5.43 -11.29
CA VAL A 202 -1.09 -6.88 -11.16
C VAL A 202 0.37 -7.23 -11.44
N LEU A 203 0.95 -6.70 -12.52
CA LEU A 203 2.34 -6.93 -12.89
C LEU A 203 3.30 -6.45 -11.79
N LEU A 204 3.05 -5.27 -11.20
CA LEU A 204 3.83 -4.75 -10.07
C LEU A 204 3.70 -5.63 -8.83
N GLY A 205 2.51 -6.19 -8.58
CA GLY A 205 2.31 -7.18 -7.52
C GLY A 205 3.14 -8.44 -7.69
N ILE A 206 3.16 -8.99 -8.91
CA ILE A 206 3.99 -10.14 -9.27
C ILE A 206 5.46 -9.80 -9.16
N ALA A 207 5.89 -8.65 -9.71
CA ALA A 207 7.26 -8.18 -9.63
C ALA A 207 7.72 -8.00 -8.17
N TYR A 208 6.90 -7.37 -7.33
CA TYR A 208 7.16 -7.23 -5.89
C TYR A 208 7.33 -8.60 -5.22
N TRP A 209 6.45 -9.56 -5.52
CA TRP A 209 6.56 -10.93 -5.01
C TRP A 209 7.85 -11.62 -5.44
N VAL A 210 8.21 -11.55 -6.72
CA VAL A 210 9.41 -12.17 -7.29
C VAL A 210 10.65 -11.51 -6.69
N VAL A 211 10.74 -10.19 -6.70
CA VAL A 211 11.88 -9.44 -6.17
C VAL A 211 12.10 -9.79 -4.71
N LEU A 212 11.07 -9.74 -3.86
CA LEU A 212 11.24 -10.04 -2.44
C LEU A 212 11.58 -11.50 -2.13
N ASN A 213 10.94 -12.44 -2.81
CA ASN A 213 10.99 -13.85 -2.42
C ASN A 213 11.99 -14.69 -3.23
N ARG A 214 12.40 -14.22 -4.41
CA ARG A 214 13.20 -15.00 -5.36
C ARG A 214 14.54 -14.35 -5.74
N THR A 215 14.86 -13.15 -5.26
CA THR A 215 16.12 -12.48 -5.57
C THR A 215 17.02 -12.29 -4.35
N ARG A 216 18.32 -12.08 -4.59
CA ARG A 216 19.32 -11.73 -3.56
C ARG A 216 18.96 -10.40 -2.91
N PHE A 217 18.63 -9.39 -3.71
CA PHE A 217 18.17 -8.09 -3.21
C PHE A 217 17.01 -8.24 -2.22
N GLY A 218 16.00 -9.06 -2.53
CA GLY A 218 14.87 -9.28 -1.63
C GLY A 218 15.21 -10.05 -0.35
N PHE A 219 16.26 -10.87 -0.37
CA PHE A 219 16.81 -11.50 0.83
C PHE A 219 17.53 -10.44 1.69
N ASP A 220 18.42 -9.66 1.08
CA ASP A 220 19.20 -8.63 1.76
C ASP A 220 18.30 -7.55 2.36
N LEU A 221 17.27 -7.09 1.61
CA LEU A 221 16.26 -6.14 2.07
C LEU A 221 15.57 -6.61 3.36
N ARG A 222 15.15 -7.88 3.39
CA ARG A 222 14.49 -8.49 4.56
C ARG A 222 15.46 -8.73 5.71
N ALA A 223 16.71 -9.10 5.41
CA ALA A 223 17.75 -9.27 6.42
C ALA A 223 18.08 -7.94 7.09
N SER A 224 18.26 -6.87 6.32
CA SER A 224 18.50 -5.51 6.81
C SER A 224 17.34 -4.99 7.66
N GLY A 225 16.09 -5.27 7.28
CA GLY A 225 14.92 -4.95 8.10
C GLY A 225 14.79 -5.77 9.39
N ALA A 226 15.36 -6.98 9.44
CA ALA A 226 15.36 -7.78 10.67
C ALA A 226 16.49 -7.36 11.62
N SER A 227 17.67 -7.09 11.08
CA SER A 227 18.84 -6.60 11.83
C SER A 227 19.85 -5.99 10.87
N GLU A 228 20.04 -4.68 10.97
CA GLU A 228 21.03 -3.95 10.16
C GLU A 228 22.45 -4.46 10.42
N THR A 229 22.81 -4.71 11.69
CA THR A 229 24.14 -5.20 12.06
C THR A 229 24.42 -6.61 11.55
N ALA A 230 23.44 -7.51 11.61
CA ALA A 230 23.58 -8.86 11.07
C ALA A 230 23.67 -8.84 9.54
N ALA A 231 22.88 -8.00 8.87
CA ALA A 231 22.95 -7.83 7.42
C ALA A 231 24.31 -7.27 6.98
N ALA A 232 24.83 -6.26 7.68
CA ALA A 232 26.16 -5.71 7.44
C ALA A 232 27.27 -6.77 7.64
N ALA A 233 27.16 -7.58 8.69
CA ALA A 233 28.10 -8.69 8.93
C ALA A 233 28.06 -9.76 7.83
N SER A 234 26.93 -9.90 7.12
CA SER A 234 26.78 -10.79 5.97
C SER A 234 27.24 -10.20 4.62
N GLY A 235 27.75 -8.96 4.63
CA GLY A 235 28.31 -8.28 3.44
C GLY A 235 27.37 -7.30 2.74
N VAL A 236 26.20 -7.00 3.32
CA VAL A 236 25.27 -5.99 2.78
C VAL A 236 25.77 -4.59 3.12
N ASP A 237 25.87 -3.70 2.14
CA ASP A 237 26.14 -2.27 2.37
C ASP A 237 24.84 -1.57 2.82
N PRO A 238 24.73 -1.13 4.09
CA PRO A 238 23.49 -0.54 4.62
C PRO A 238 23.12 0.75 3.89
N LYS A 239 24.12 1.55 3.51
CA LYS A 239 23.92 2.85 2.85
C LYS A 239 23.31 2.67 1.48
N ARG A 240 23.89 1.76 0.68
CA ARG A 240 23.36 1.43 -0.65
C ARG A 240 21.98 0.79 -0.55
N MET A 241 21.75 -0.05 0.45
CA MET A 241 20.48 -0.72 0.64
C MET A 241 19.36 0.28 0.95
N VAL A 242 19.59 1.21 1.89
CA VAL A 242 18.63 2.30 2.20
C VAL A 242 18.33 3.13 0.97
N LEU A 243 19.35 3.57 0.23
CA LEU A 243 19.15 4.37 -0.96
C LEU A 243 18.35 3.62 -2.03
N THR A 244 18.69 2.36 -2.28
CA THR A 244 18.02 1.56 -3.31
C THR A 244 16.57 1.26 -2.94
N ALA A 245 16.28 0.98 -1.67
CA ALA A 245 14.91 0.80 -1.19
C ALA A 245 14.08 2.08 -1.32
N MET A 246 14.66 3.25 -1.01
CA MET A 246 13.99 4.54 -1.20
C MET A 246 13.71 4.83 -2.67
N LEU A 247 14.70 4.62 -3.56
CA LEU A 247 14.52 4.80 -5.01
C LEU A 247 13.45 3.87 -5.58
N LEU A 248 13.44 2.58 -5.18
CA LEU A 248 12.42 1.62 -5.63
C LEU A 248 11.03 1.95 -5.08
N SER A 249 10.93 2.32 -3.80
CA SER A 249 9.68 2.77 -3.19
C SER A 249 9.13 3.99 -3.94
N GLY A 250 9.98 4.99 -4.22
CA GLY A 250 9.61 6.18 -4.98
C GLY A 250 9.22 5.88 -6.43
N GLY A 251 9.94 4.98 -7.09
CA GLY A 251 9.64 4.57 -8.46
C GLY A 251 8.26 3.92 -8.59
N ILE A 252 7.90 3.03 -7.64
CA ILE A 252 6.55 2.45 -7.58
C ILE A 252 5.52 3.51 -7.19
N ALA A 253 5.83 4.37 -6.22
CA ALA A 253 4.94 5.47 -5.81
C ALA A 253 4.57 6.35 -7.01
N GLY A 254 5.55 6.70 -7.86
CA GLY A 254 5.34 7.51 -9.06
C GLY A 254 4.29 6.95 -10.00
N MET A 255 4.13 5.62 -10.06
CA MET A 255 3.13 4.97 -10.91
C MET A 255 1.71 4.97 -10.32
N ALA A 256 1.52 5.31 -9.04
CA ALA A 256 0.22 5.18 -8.38
C ALA A 256 -0.88 6.08 -8.96
N GLY A 257 -0.50 7.26 -9.50
CA GLY A 257 -1.42 8.19 -10.15
C GLY A 257 -1.66 7.91 -11.64
N LEU A 258 -0.89 7.01 -12.26
CA LEU A 258 -1.00 6.76 -13.69
C LEU A 258 -2.34 6.15 -14.13
N PRO A 259 -2.97 5.22 -13.38
CA PRO A 259 -4.25 4.64 -13.80
C PRO A 259 -5.33 5.68 -14.06
N ILE A 260 -5.49 6.65 -13.17
CA ILE A 260 -6.46 7.75 -13.37
C ILE A 260 -5.98 8.76 -14.40
N LEU A 261 -4.68 9.08 -14.43
CA LEU A 261 -4.15 10.08 -15.35
C LEU A 261 -4.21 9.62 -16.82
N LEU A 262 -3.82 8.38 -17.11
CA LEU A 262 -3.74 7.85 -18.47
C LEU A 262 -5.04 7.16 -18.92
N GLY A 263 -5.90 6.76 -17.98
CA GLY A 263 -7.12 6.01 -18.26
C GLY A 263 -8.42 6.81 -18.17
N ASP A 264 -8.41 8.02 -17.58
CA ASP A 264 -9.63 8.79 -17.33
C ASP A 264 -9.45 10.29 -17.53
N THR A 265 -8.62 10.94 -16.69
CA THR A 265 -8.61 12.41 -16.67
C THR A 265 -7.81 13.03 -17.80
N HIS A 266 -6.79 12.34 -18.30
CA HIS A 266 -5.88 12.79 -19.38
C HIS A 266 -5.19 14.15 -19.16
N THR A 267 -5.36 14.72 -17.97
CA THR A 267 -4.78 15.99 -17.53
C THR A 267 -4.61 15.99 -16.02
N TYR A 268 -3.66 16.78 -15.52
CA TYR A 268 -3.49 17.01 -14.09
C TYR A 268 -4.14 18.34 -13.70
N SER A 269 -5.05 18.30 -12.73
CA SER A 269 -5.86 19.45 -12.29
C SER A 269 -6.01 19.48 -10.77
N LEU A 270 -6.58 20.55 -10.22
CA LEU A 270 -6.82 20.68 -8.77
C LEU A 270 -7.63 19.52 -8.17
N ASN A 271 -8.43 18.83 -8.99
CA ASN A 271 -9.26 17.71 -8.58
C ASN A 271 -8.52 16.37 -8.63
N PHE A 272 -7.23 16.35 -8.97
CA PHE A 272 -6.46 15.12 -8.99
C PHE A 272 -6.42 14.52 -7.57
N PRO A 273 -6.65 13.20 -7.41
CA PRO A 273 -6.74 12.60 -6.08
C PRO A 273 -5.50 12.87 -5.22
N THR A 274 -5.73 13.32 -3.99
CA THR A 274 -4.71 13.50 -2.95
C THR A 274 -4.93 12.48 -1.83
N GLY A 275 -3.91 12.25 -1.01
CA GLY A 275 -4.05 11.39 0.18
C GLY A 275 -3.85 9.89 -0.06
N ILE A 276 -3.71 9.45 -1.32
CA ILE A 276 -3.58 8.03 -1.68
C ILE A 276 -2.32 7.42 -1.04
N GLY A 277 -1.24 8.20 -0.93
CA GLY A 277 0.00 7.71 -0.32
C GLY A 277 -0.16 7.42 1.17
N PHE A 278 -0.93 8.23 1.88
CA PHE A 278 -1.24 8.01 3.29
C PHE A 278 -2.17 6.81 3.49
N LEU A 279 -3.19 6.65 2.64
CA LEU A 279 -4.07 5.46 2.66
C LEU A 279 -3.26 4.18 2.41
N GLY A 280 -2.29 4.24 1.50
CA GLY A 280 -1.36 3.14 1.21
C GLY A 280 -0.63 2.59 2.44
N ILE A 281 -0.40 3.41 3.48
CA ILE A 281 0.20 2.98 4.75
C ILE A 281 -0.73 2.00 5.48
N GLY A 282 -2.00 2.38 5.68
CA GLY A 282 -3.00 1.54 6.33
C GLY A 282 -3.23 0.23 5.58
N ILE A 283 -3.30 0.32 4.24
CA ILE A 283 -3.49 -0.83 3.35
C ILE A 283 -2.27 -1.77 3.38
N ALA A 284 -1.04 -1.24 3.41
CA ALA A 284 0.18 -2.04 3.53
C ALA A 284 0.26 -2.78 4.87
N LEU A 285 -0.15 -2.12 5.96
CA LEU A 285 -0.24 -2.72 7.30
C LEU A 285 -1.29 -3.83 7.34
N LEU A 286 -2.51 -3.57 6.83
CA LEU A 286 -3.58 -4.55 6.74
C LEU A 286 -3.17 -5.77 5.90
N GLY A 287 -2.53 -5.52 4.76
CA GLY A 287 -2.00 -6.56 3.87
C GLY A 287 -0.71 -7.23 4.35
N ARG A 288 -0.17 -6.84 5.51
CA ARG A 288 1.07 -7.35 6.12
C ARG A 288 2.27 -7.35 5.17
N ASN A 289 2.39 -6.31 4.35
CA ASN A 289 3.44 -6.19 3.32
C ASN A 289 3.49 -7.38 2.35
N SER A 290 2.39 -8.13 2.19
CA SER A 290 2.29 -9.23 1.23
C SER A 290 1.49 -8.75 0.02
N PRO A 291 1.91 -9.05 -1.23
CA PRO A 291 1.22 -8.54 -2.40
C PRO A 291 -0.25 -8.99 -2.43
N VAL A 292 -0.52 -10.26 -2.13
CA VAL A 292 -1.89 -10.78 -2.08
C VAL A 292 -2.70 -10.13 -0.94
N GLY A 293 -2.12 -9.97 0.26
CA GLY A 293 -2.80 -9.31 1.36
C GLY A 293 -3.10 -7.83 1.08
N ILE A 294 -2.17 -7.12 0.43
CA ILE A 294 -2.34 -5.72 0.02
C ILE A 294 -3.45 -5.61 -1.03
N ALA A 295 -3.59 -6.60 -1.93
CA ALA A 295 -4.66 -6.59 -2.93
C ALA A 295 -6.05 -6.70 -2.27
N PHE A 296 -6.24 -7.63 -1.33
CA PHE A 296 -7.48 -7.72 -0.57
C PHE A 296 -7.74 -6.48 0.30
N ALA A 297 -6.70 -5.93 0.92
CA ALA A 297 -6.79 -4.70 1.69
C ALA A 297 -7.21 -3.50 0.82
N ALA A 298 -6.65 -3.37 -0.38
CA ALA A 298 -6.96 -2.31 -1.33
C ALA A 298 -8.39 -2.43 -1.87
N LEU A 299 -8.86 -3.66 -2.15
CA LEU A 299 -10.25 -3.91 -2.54
C LEU A 299 -11.23 -3.55 -1.42
N LEU A 300 -10.93 -3.93 -0.18
CA LEU A 300 -11.75 -3.55 0.98
C LEU A 300 -11.81 -2.03 1.13
N TRP A 301 -10.67 -1.35 1.02
CA TRP A 301 -10.59 0.10 1.15
C TRP A 301 -11.36 0.82 0.04
N ALA A 302 -11.16 0.38 -1.20
CA ALA A 302 -11.88 0.89 -2.36
C ALA A 302 -13.40 0.67 -2.25
N TRP A 303 -13.84 -0.48 -1.75
CA TRP A 303 -15.26 -0.72 -1.47
C TRP A 303 -15.79 0.25 -0.42
N LEU A 304 -15.10 0.45 0.70
CA LEU A 304 -15.53 1.42 1.72
C LEU A 304 -15.66 2.83 1.14
N ASP A 305 -14.69 3.27 0.33
CA ASP A 305 -14.71 4.60 -0.27
C ASP A 305 -15.83 4.75 -1.31
N LYS A 306 -16.04 3.75 -2.18
CA LYS A 306 -17.07 3.83 -3.24
C LYS A 306 -18.48 3.54 -2.76
N ALA A 307 -18.65 2.81 -1.66
CA ALA A 307 -19.95 2.54 -1.05
C ALA A 307 -20.39 3.64 -0.06
N SER A 308 -19.44 4.41 0.50
CA SER A 308 -19.75 5.46 1.48
C SER A 308 -20.67 6.59 1.01
N PRO A 309 -20.68 7.03 -0.27
CA PRO A 309 -21.56 8.12 -0.70
C PRO A 309 -23.06 7.78 -0.58
N GLU A 310 -23.43 6.49 -0.65
CA GLU A 310 -24.83 6.06 -0.48
C GLU A 310 -25.40 6.40 0.90
N LEU A 311 -24.52 6.44 1.91
CA LEU A 311 -24.88 6.74 3.30
C LEU A 311 -25.50 8.14 3.43
N ASP A 312 -25.00 9.10 2.65
CA ASP A 312 -25.44 10.50 2.70
C ASP A 312 -26.91 10.64 2.29
N PHE A 313 -27.35 9.84 1.31
CA PHE A 313 -28.76 9.80 0.87
C PHE A 313 -29.71 9.24 1.92
N HIS A 314 -29.18 8.48 2.89
CA HIS A 314 -29.93 7.83 3.96
C HIS A 314 -29.76 8.54 5.31
N GLY A 315 -29.20 9.76 5.34
CA GLY A 315 -29.02 10.55 6.56
C GLY A 315 -27.84 10.10 7.45
N TYR A 316 -26.94 9.31 6.88
CA TYR A 316 -25.71 8.85 7.51
C TYR A 316 -24.52 9.67 7.00
N ASP A 317 -23.72 10.20 7.93
CA ASP A 317 -22.53 10.99 7.56
C ASP A 317 -21.48 10.06 6.95
N LYS A 318 -20.89 10.44 5.81
CA LYS A 318 -19.82 9.67 5.14
C LYS A 318 -18.58 9.46 6.03
N GLU A 319 -18.41 10.30 7.05
CA GLU A 319 -17.40 10.17 8.10
C GLU A 319 -17.48 8.81 8.82
N ILE A 320 -18.64 8.13 8.80
CA ILE A 320 -18.79 6.75 9.29
C ILE A 320 -17.82 5.81 8.57
N ALA A 321 -17.65 5.93 7.25
CA ALA A 321 -16.71 5.10 6.50
C ALA A 321 -15.26 5.39 6.90
N VAL A 322 -14.92 6.66 7.17
CA VAL A 322 -13.58 7.06 7.66
C VAL A 322 -13.33 6.48 9.06
N ILE A 323 -14.32 6.51 9.94
CA ILE A 323 -14.25 5.89 11.28
C ILE A 323 -14.07 4.38 11.14
N MET A 324 -14.81 3.72 10.23
CA MET A 324 -14.66 2.30 9.94
C MET A 324 -13.24 1.97 9.48
N GLN A 325 -12.70 2.71 8.52
CA GLN A 325 -11.33 2.54 8.03
C GLN A 325 -10.30 2.66 9.16
N GLY A 326 -10.43 3.68 10.02
CA GLY A 326 -9.56 3.87 11.18
C GLY A 326 -9.66 2.73 12.20
N LEU A 327 -10.88 2.29 12.52
CA LEU A 327 -11.12 1.17 13.42
C LEU A 327 -10.64 -0.16 12.85
N ILE A 328 -10.71 -0.36 11.53
CA ILE A 328 -10.13 -1.53 10.86
C ILE A 328 -8.62 -1.53 11.07
N VAL A 329 -7.92 -0.42 10.78
CA VAL A 329 -6.46 -0.34 10.98
C VAL A 329 -6.08 -0.62 12.43
N LEU A 330 -6.74 0.03 13.40
CA LEU A 330 -6.49 -0.19 14.83
C LEU A 330 -6.74 -1.65 15.23
N SER A 331 -7.88 -2.21 14.83
CA SER A 331 -8.25 -3.59 15.15
C SER A 331 -7.27 -4.59 14.56
N VAL A 332 -6.72 -4.32 13.37
CA VAL A 332 -5.74 -5.20 12.72
C VAL A 332 -4.42 -5.17 13.47
N VAL A 333 -3.94 -3.98 13.85
CA VAL A 333 -2.72 -3.84 14.63
C VAL A 333 -2.85 -4.57 15.96
N VAL A 334 -3.96 -4.35 16.69
CA VAL A 334 -4.22 -4.99 18.00
C VAL A 334 -4.37 -6.50 17.86
N SER A 335 -5.19 -6.96 16.91
CA SER A 335 -5.41 -8.40 16.70
C SER A 335 -4.13 -9.11 16.30
N TYR A 336 -3.29 -8.47 15.48
CA TYR A 336 -2.03 -9.03 15.08
C TYR A 336 -1.04 -9.16 16.24
N GLU A 337 -0.90 -8.11 17.06
CA GLU A 337 -0.02 -8.17 18.22
C GLU A 337 -0.51 -9.21 19.23
N ALA A 338 -1.83 -9.30 19.45
CA ALA A 338 -2.43 -10.34 20.29
C ALA A 338 -2.15 -11.76 19.76
N VAL A 339 -2.31 -12.00 18.45
CA VAL A 339 -2.00 -13.29 17.82
C VAL A 339 -0.51 -13.62 17.90
N ARG A 340 0.36 -12.61 17.71
CA ARG A 340 1.81 -12.76 17.81
C ARG A 340 2.22 -13.15 19.24
N GLU A 341 1.72 -12.45 20.24
CA GLU A 341 1.96 -12.78 21.64
C GLU A 341 1.47 -14.19 21.99
N TRP A 342 0.26 -14.54 21.54
CA TRP A 342 -0.30 -15.86 21.79
C TRP A 342 0.54 -16.97 21.14
N GLY A 343 1.00 -16.75 19.90
CA GLY A 343 1.90 -17.66 19.18
C GLY A 343 3.23 -17.85 19.91
N LEU A 344 3.86 -16.76 20.37
CA LEU A 344 5.11 -16.80 21.13
C LEU A 344 4.95 -17.57 22.45
N ARG A 345 3.88 -17.28 23.21
CA ARG A 345 3.58 -17.99 24.47
C ARG A 345 3.36 -19.48 24.23
N ARG A 346 2.66 -19.86 23.16
CA ARG A 346 2.42 -21.28 22.81
C ARG A 346 3.72 -21.98 22.38
N GLN A 347 4.58 -21.30 21.64
CA GLN A 347 5.87 -21.84 21.23
C GLN A 347 6.81 -22.02 22.44
N GLN A 348 6.86 -21.04 23.35
CA GLN A 348 7.59 -21.15 24.61
C GLN A 348 7.09 -22.33 25.47
N ARG A 349 5.76 -22.53 25.57
CA ARG A 349 5.17 -23.68 26.27
C ARG A 349 5.55 -25.02 25.63
N ARG A 350 5.57 -25.09 24.29
CA ARG A 350 5.98 -26.32 23.57
C ARG A 350 7.45 -26.64 23.80
N VAL A 351 8.34 -25.66 23.63
CA VAL A 351 9.78 -25.83 23.87
C VAL A 351 10.04 -26.17 25.34
N GLY A 352 9.34 -25.52 26.27
CA GLY A 352 9.41 -25.85 27.70
C GLY A 352 8.97 -27.29 27.99
N ALA A 353 7.90 -27.77 27.36
CA ALA A 353 7.43 -29.15 27.49
C ALA A 353 8.41 -30.17 26.87
N GLU A 354 9.00 -29.86 25.71
CA GLU A 354 10.02 -30.71 25.07
C GLU A 354 11.31 -30.76 25.89
N LEU A 355 11.78 -29.63 26.42
CA LEU A 355 12.93 -29.57 27.32
C LEU A 355 12.66 -30.32 28.63
N ALA A 356 11.46 -30.20 29.20
CA ALA A 356 11.06 -30.95 30.39
C ALA A 356 11.01 -32.46 30.13
N ALA A 357 10.43 -32.89 29.00
CA ALA A 357 10.39 -34.29 28.59
C ALA A 357 11.81 -34.86 28.31
N GLY A 358 12.68 -34.07 27.69
CA GLY A 358 14.09 -34.42 27.48
C GLY A 358 14.87 -34.55 28.79
N HIS A 359 14.61 -33.69 29.77
CA HIS A 359 15.19 -33.78 31.11
C HIS A 359 14.76 -35.05 31.85
N VAL A 360 13.49 -35.46 31.71
CA VAL A 360 12.96 -36.70 32.31
C VAL A 360 13.62 -37.93 31.69
N LEU A 361 13.80 -37.97 30.36
CA LEU A 361 14.49 -39.08 29.67
C LEU A 361 15.98 -39.15 30.01
N GLY A 362 16.65 -37.99 30.17
CA GLY A 362 18.05 -37.94 30.60
C GLY A 362 18.26 -38.41 32.05
N ALA A 363 17.31 -38.11 32.95
CA ALA A 363 17.36 -38.55 34.34
C ALA A 363 17.15 -40.06 34.51
N ASP A 364 16.32 -40.69 33.67
CA ASP A 364 16.09 -42.13 33.68
C ASP A 364 17.29 -42.93 33.11
N ASN A 365 17.99 -42.40 32.11
CA ASN A 365 19.22 -43.01 31.61
C ASN A 365 20.35 -42.97 32.64
N ASN A 366 20.47 -41.87 33.39
CA ASN A 366 21.49 -41.72 34.43
C ASN A 366 21.23 -42.67 35.62
N LYS A 367 19.96 -42.95 35.96
CA LYS A 367 19.63 -43.97 36.98
C LYS A 367 19.96 -45.39 36.53
N LYS A 368 19.86 -45.71 35.23
CA LYS A 368 20.23 -47.03 34.70
C LYS A 368 21.73 -47.26 34.67
N GLU A 369 22.54 -46.23 34.41
CA GLU A 369 24.02 -46.34 34.47
C GLU A 369 24.55 -46.48 35.91
N VAL A 370 23.89 -45.87 36.89
CA VAL A 370 24.27 -45.98 38.31
C VAL A 370 23.84 -47.32 38.93
N ALA A 371 22.76 -47.93 38.44
CA ALA A 371 22.30 -49.24 38.91
C ALA A 371 23.04 -50.44 38.27
N GLY A 372 23.93 -50.19 37.31
CA GLY A 372 24.73 -51.21 36.60
C GLY A 372 26.18 -51.32 37.06
N ARG A 373 26.57 -50.69 38.18
CA ARG A 373 27.91 -50.77 38.78
C ARG A 373 27.91 -51.53 40.10
#